data_AF-A0A8B6M0J0-F1
#
_entry.id   AF-A0A8B6M0J0-F1
#
_cell.length_a   1.000
_cell.length_b   1.000
_cell.length_c   1.000
_cell.angle_alpha   90.00
_cell.angle_beta   90.00
_cell.angle_gamma   90.00
#
_symmetry.space_group_name_H-M   'P 1'
#
loop_
_entity.id
_entity.type
_entity.pdbx_description
1 polymer ?
#
loop_
_entity_poly.entity_id
_entity_poly.type
_entity_poly.pdbx_seq_one_letter_code
_entity_poly.pdbx_strand_id
1 'polypeptide(L)'
;MGPKGAPNATSAMQLINAALDPQAQARSAKIIEYGPTNLKALNTGAITPARMAKLPTAPQNLSKQLLTSPEWYASAQGTAAMERFARFLQR
;
A
#
# COMPACT_ATOMS: atom_id res chain seq x y z
N MET A 1 0.47 -11.90 -3.18
CA MET A 1 0.39 -13.06 -4.09
C MET A 1 1.78 -13.30 -4.65
N GLY A 2 2.26 -14.54 -4.61
CA GLY A 2 3.48 -14.94 -5.32
C GLY A 2 3.15 -15.41 -6.74
N PRO A 3 4.14 -15.52 -7.64
CA PRO A 3 3.95 -16.15 -8.94
C PRO A 3 3.36 -17.55 -8.79
N LYS A 4 2.44 -17.93 -9.67
CA LYS A 4 1.91 -19.30 -9.72
C LYS A 4 3.08 -20.27 -9.94
N GLY A 5 3.18 -21.31 -9.11
CA GLY A 5 4.28 -22.27 -9.18
C GLY A 5 5.60 -21.80 -8.55
N ALA A 6 5.57 -20.81 -7.65
CA ALA A 6 6.76 -20.39 -6.92
C ALA A 6 7.43 -21.60 -6.22
N PRO A 7 8.75 -21.84 -6.43
CA PRO A 7 9.43 -23.04 -5.94
C PRO A 7 9.46 -23.13 -4.42
N ASN A 8 9.32 -22.00 -3.71
CA ASN A 8 9.38 -21.89 -2.26
C ASN A 8 8.10 -21.27 -1.67
N ALA A 9 6.92 -21.73 -2.12
CA ALA A 9 5.63 -21.13 -1.75
C ALA A 9 5.43 -21.01 -0.23
N THR A 10 5.80 -22.04 0.55
CA THR A 10 5.67 -22.02 2.02
C THR A 10 6.54 -20.93 2.66
N SER A 11 7.83 -20.89 2.32
CA SER A 11 8.75 -19.88 2.87
C SER A 11 8.37 -18.46 2.42
N ALA A 12 7.87 -18.31 1.19
CA ALA A 12 7.35 -17.03 0.71
C ALA A 12 6.16 -16.55 1.55
N MET A 13 5.25 -17.45 1.92
CA MET A 13 4.12 -17.11 2.80
C MET A 13 4.57 -16.75 4.22
N GLN A 14 5.58 -17.42 4.77
CA GLN A 14 6.17 -17.06 6.07
C GLN A 14 6.79 -15.66 6.04
N LEU A 15 7.52 -15.33 4.96
CA LEU A 15 8.09 -14.00 4.76
C LEU A 15 7.00 -12.93 4.64
N ILE A 16 5.95 -13.18 3.87
CA ILE A 16 4.82 -12.25 3.75
C ILE A 16 4.21 -12.00 5.13
N ASN A 17 4.00 -13.04 5.94
CA ASN A 17 3.46 -12.88 7.29
C ASN A 17 4.37 -12.01 8.16
N ALA A 18 5.68 -12.27 8.15
CA ALA A 18 6.65 -11.46 8.89
C ALA A 18 6.70 -9.99 8.42
N ALA A 19 6.52 -9.75 7.12
CA ALA A 19 6.47 -8.41 6.54
C ALA A 19 5.18 -7.63 6.90
N LEU A 20 4.10 -8.34 7.22
CA LEU A 20 2.82 -7.76 7.64
C LEU A 20 2.73 -7.52 9.15
N ASP A 21 3.73 -7.94 9.93
CA ASP A 21 3.81 -7.68 11.36
C ASP A 21 3.78 -6.16 11.67
N PRO A 22 2.99 -5.69 12.67
CA PRO A 22 2.91 -4.27 13.00
C PRO A 22 4.26 -3.61 13.32
N GLN A 23 5.15 -4.31 14.03
CA GLN A 23 6.47 -3.76 14.39
C GLN A 23 7.37 -3.68 13.17
N ALA A 24 7.32 -4.69 12.29
CA ALA A 24 8.03 -4.65 11.01
C ALA A 24 7.58 -3.46 10.15
N GLN A 25 6.27 -3.27 10.01
CA GLN A 25 5.75 -2.15 9.24
C GLN A 25 6.03 -0.79 9.87
N ALA A 26 6.00 -0.68 11.20
CA ALA A 26 6.35 0.57 11.89
C ALA A 26 7.81 0.96 11.67
N ARG A 27 8.74 -0.01 11.59
CA ARG A 27 10.14 0.26 11.21
C ARG A 27 10.24 0.82 9.80
N SER A 28 9.55 0.24 8.82
CA SER A 28 9.53 0.74 7.45
C SER A 28 8.97 2.16 7.35
N ALA A 29 7.88 2.44 8.08
CA ALA A 29 7.24 3.76 8.10
C ALA A 29 8.14 4.88 8.66
N LYS A 30 9.21 4.55 9.40
CA LYS A 30 10.22 5.53 9.85
C LYS A 30 11.17 5.98 8.74
N ILE A 31 11.35 5.16 7.70
CA ILE A 31 12.39 5.36 6.68
C ILE A 31 11.79 5.98 5.42
N ILE A 32 10.66 5.47 4.93
CA ILE A 32 9.97 5.97 3.74
C ILE A 32 8.57 6.52 4.09
N GLU A 33 8.15 7.61 3.44
CA GLU A 33 6.89 8.32 3.74
C GLU A 33 5.63 7.57 3.27
N TYR A 34 5.75 6.26 3.05
CA TYR A 34 4.59 5.39 2.87
C TYR A 34 3.99 5.00 4.21
N GLY A 35 2.67 5.12 4.30
CA GLY A 35 1.91 4.67 5.45
C GLY A 35 1.88 3.15 5.52
N PRO A 36 1.92 2.54 6.73
CA PRO A 36 1.78 1.10 6.88
C PRO A 36 0.41 0.65 6.35
N THR A 37 0.37 -0.50 5.67
CA THR A 37 -0.87 -1.12 5.21
C THR A 37 -1.61 -1.82 6.36
N ASN A 38 -0.88 -2.27 7.37
CA ASN A 38 -1.42 -2.74 8.64
C ASN A 38 -1.50 -1.57 9.63
N LEU A 39 -2.69 -1.00 9.80
CA LEU A 39 -2.90 0.19 10.65
C LEU A 39 -2.54 -0.03 12.13
N LYS A 40 -2.44 -1.28 12.60
CA LYS A 40 -1.94 -1.58 13.95
C LYS A 40 -0.51 -1.07 14.16
N ALA A 41 0.29 -0.92 13.10
CA ALA A 41 1.63 -0.34 13.14
C ALA A 41 1.65 1.09 13.71
N LEU A 42 0.57 1.86 13.52
CA LEU A 42 0.43 3.22 14.03
C LEU A 42 0.40 3.28 15.57
N ASN A 43 0.03 2.18 16.23
CA ASN A 43 -0.12 2.08 17.69
C ASN A 43 1.09 1.41 18.37
N THR A 44 2.16 1.11 17.64
CA THR A 44 3.35 0.41 18.19
C THR A 44 4.22 1.26 19.10
N GLY A 45 4.01 2.59 19.12
CA GLY A 45 4.88 3.55 19.79
C GLY A 45 6.19 3.87 19.05
N ALA A 46 6.47 3.20 17.92
CA ALA A 46 7.72 3.40 17.18
C ALA A 46 7.71 4.60 16.23
N ILE A 47 6.53 5.15 15.92
CA ILE A 47 6.34 6.26 14.98
C ILE A 47 6.20 7.57 15.77
N THR A 48 7.09 8.53 15.53
CA THR A 48 7.03 9.84 16.20
C THR A 48 5.82 10.66 15.73
N PRO A 49 5.33 11.63 16.53
CA PRO A 49 4.23 12.50 16.11
C PRO A 49 4.52 13.25 14.80
N ALA A 50 5.75 13.77 14.65
CA ALA A 50 6.17 14.45 13.44
C ALA A 50 6.14 13.53 12.20
N ARG A 51 6.45 12.24 12.37
CA ARG A 51 6.33 11.26 11.29
C ARG A 51 4.87 10.89 11.02
N MET A 52 4.08 10.65 12.06
CA MET A 52 2.65 10.34 11.98
C MET A 52 1.89 11.39 11.16
N ALA A 53 2.21 12.67 11.35
CA ALA A 53 1.57 13.78 10.63
C ALA A 53 1.74 13.69 9.09
N LYS A 54 2.80 13.03 8.61
CA LYS A 54 3.12 12.90 7.18
C LYS A 54 2.64 11.60 6.54
N LEU A 55 2.23 10.61 7.33
CA LEU A 55 1.85 9.31 6.78
C LEU A 55 0.47 9.41 6.09
N PRO A 56 0.34 8.93 4.84
CA PRO A 56 -0.95 8.89 4.16
C PRO A 56 -2.02 8.07 4.91
N THR A 57 -1.62 7.04 5.64
CA THR A 57 -2.54 6.16 6.37
C THR A 57 -2.85 6.62 7.79
N ALA A 58 -2.31 7.76 8.23
CA ALA A 58 -2.69 8.34 9.52
C ALA A 58 -4.16 8.82 9.50
N PRO A 59 -4.95 8.65 10.57
CA PRO A 59 -6.39 8.92 10.55
C PRO A 59 -6.78 10.32 10.02
N GLN A 60 -6.02 11.35 10.39
CA GLN A 60 -6.24 12.74 9.97
C GLN A 60 -5.94 12.99 8.48
N ASN A 61 -5.16 12.12 7.84
CA ASN A 61 -4.82 12.19 6.42
C ASN A 61 -5.68 11.24 5.60
N LEU A 62 -5.98 10.06 6.13
CA LEU A 62 -6.81 9.03 5.47
C LEU A 62 -8.24 9.54 5.23
N SER A 63 -8.80 10.29 6.18
CA SER A 63 -10.13 10.92 6.06
C SER A 63 -10.25 11.96 4.93
N LYS A 64 -9.13 12.40 4.36
CA LYS A 64 -9.08 13.37 3.25
C LYS A 64 -8.87 12.72 1.89
N GLN A 65 -8.79 11.38 1.84
CA GLN A 65 -8.48 10.62 0.64
C GLN A 65 -9.72 9.89 0.11
N LEU A 66 -9.75 9.68 -1.20
CA LEU A 66 -10.63 8.72 -1.84
C LEU A 66 -9.86 7.41 -2.01
N LEU A 67 -10.50 6.29 -1.68
CA LEU A 67 -9.95 4.98 -1.98
C LEU A 67 -10.18 4.67 -3.47
N THR A 68 -9.08 4.38 -4.17
CA THR A 68 -9.11 3.86 -5.54
C THR A 68 -9.91 2.55 -5.56
N SER A 69 -10.90 2.41 -6.45
CA SER A 69 -11.65 1.15 -6.62
C SER A 69 -10.88 0.17 -7.51
N PRO A 70 -10.36 -0.94 -6.98
CA PRO A 70 -9.69 -1.95 -7.81
C PRO A 70 -10.63 -2.55 -8.85
N GLU A 71 -11.93 -2.67 -8.53
CA GLU A 71 -12.96 -3.23 -9.41
C GLU A 71 -13.19 -2.35 -10.63
N TRP A 72 -13.29 -1.03 -10.44
CA TRP A 72 -13.42 -0.09 -11.54
C TRP A 72 -12.19 -0.11 -12.44
N TYR A 73 -10.98 -0.14 -11.86
CA TYR A 73 -9.75 -0.20 -12.64
C TYR A 73 -9.55 -1.54 -13.35
N ALA A 74 -10.12 -2.65 -12.84
CA ALA A 74 -10.13 -3.94 -13.52
C ALA A 74 -11.23 -4.07 -14.59
N SER A 75 -12.13 -3.08 -14.71
CA SER A 75 -13.23 -3.09 -15.67
C SER A 75 -12.80 -2.68 -17.08
N ALA A 76 -13.65 -2.98 -18.07
CA ALA A 76 -13.46 -2.50 -19.45
C ALA A 76 -13.39 -0.96 -19.52
N GLN A 77 -14.14 -0.26 -18.67
CA GLN A 77 -14.13 1.19 -18.58
C GLN A 77 -12.79 1.72 -18.07
N GLY A 78 -12.18 1.04 -17.08
CA GLY A 78 -10.84 1.36 -16.57
C GLY A 78 -9.78 1.21 -17.67
N THR A 79 -9.79 0.10 -18.40
CA THR A 79 -8.91 -0.14 -19.55
C THR A 79 -9.06 0.95 -20.61
N ALA A 80 -10.30 1.26 -21.02
CA ALA A 80 -10.56 2.29 -22.02
C ALA A 80 -10.09 3.68 -21.58
N ALA A 81 -10.19 4.00 -20.28
CA ALA A 81 -9.69 5.25 -19.72
C ALA A 81 -8.16 5.34 -19.82
N MET A 82 -7.44 4.26 -19.50
CA MET A 82 -5.97 4.20 -19.63
C MET A 82 -5.51 4.39 -21.07
N GLU A 83 -6.17 3.75 -22.04
CA GLU A 83 -5.85 3.93 -23.47
C GLU A 83 -6.07 5.36 -23.95
N ARG A 84 -7.17 5.99 -23.53
CA ARG A 84 -7.45 7.40 -23.84
C ARG A 84 -6.38 8.31 -23.28
N PHE A 85 -5.92 8.05 -22.06
CA PHE A 85 -4.85 8.82 -21.45
C PHE A 85 -3.52 8.65 -22.18
N ALA A 86 -3.17 7.42 -22.59
CA ALA A 86 -1.97 7.16 -23.39
C ALA A 86 -1.98 7.94 -24.72
N ARG A 87 -3.12 7.96 -25.42
CA ARG A 87 -3.29 8.75 -26.65
C ARG A 87 -3.21 10.26 -26.41
N PHE A 88 -3.64 10.73 -25.24
CA PHE A 88 -3.55 12.14 -24.87
C PHE A 88 -2.08 12.58 -24.68
N LEU A 89 -1.25 11.77 -24.01
CA LEU A 89 0.16 12.08 -23.76
C LEU A 89 1.05 12.04 -25.02
N GLN A 90 0.60 11.39 -26.08
CA GLN A 90 1.33 11.25 -27.34
C GLN A 90 1.06 12.39 -28.34
N ARG A 91 0.31 13.41 -27.92
CA ARG A 91 0.07 14.64 -28.68
C ARG A 91 1.00 15.74 -28.21
#